data_AF-A0A925H178-F1
#
_entry.id   AF-A0A925H178-F1
#
_cell.length_a   1.000
_cell.length_b   1.000
_cell.length_c   1.000
_cell.angle_alpha   90.00
_cell.angle_beta   90.00
_cell.angle_gamma   90.00
#
_symmetry.space_group_name_H-M   'P 1'
#
loop_
_entity.id
_entity.type
_entity.pdbx_description
1 polymer ?
#
loop_
_entity_poly.entity_id
_entity_poly.type
_entity_poly.pdbx_seq_one_letter_code
_entity_poly.pdbx_strand_id
1 'polypeptide(L)'
;MLKRVVLIAFVVMFASLFTASSCRDKEAPKAGTVLDEARVANRAASSFPAADEDYFREMDGGIALTPDEVKGRNMWIVWTGGNDRFWDGISATSFGSVDLLKTVSSHPKLKFSRDNRWHYLGLVNEPCFDKPTGPDPARFG
;
A
#
# COMPACT_ATOMS: atom_id res chain seq x y z
N MET A 1 -63.18 -7.13 2.92
CA MET A 1 -62.03 -6.19 2.76
C MET A 1 -61.02 -6.31 3.90
N LEU A 2 -61.44 -6.27 5.16
CA LEU A 2 -60.55 -6.28 6.34
C LEU A 2 -59.51 -7.43 6.37
N LYS A 3 -59.91 -8.68 6.06
CA LYS A 3 -58.98 -9.83 6.03
C LYS A 3 -57.84 -9.70 5.00
N ARG A 4 -58.11 -9.08 3.85
CA ARG A 4 -57.09 -8.86 2.79
C ARG A 4 -56.11 -7.75 3.19
N VAL A 5 -56.61 -6.70 3.84
CA VAL A 5 -55.78 -5.60 4.36
C VAL A 5 -54.87 -6.11 5.49
N VAL A 6 -55.38 -6.94 6.39
CA VAL A 6 -54.58 -7.55 7.48
C VAL A 6 -53.50 -8.47 6.92
N LEU A 7 -53.82 -9.32 5.94
CA LEU A 7 -52.83 -10.20 5.32
C LEU A 7 -51.71 -9.41 4.62
N ILE A 8 -52.07 -8.35 3.87
CA ILE A 8 -51.08 -7.47 3.21
C ILE A 8 -50.20 -6.77 4.25
N ALA A 9 -50.78 -6.28 5.35
CA ALA A 9 -50.01 -5.64 6.43
C ALA A 9 -49.01 -6.61 7.06
N PHE A 10 -49.41 -7.88 7.29
CA PHE A 10 -48.49 -8.90 7.79
C PHE A 10 -47.36 -9.23 6.82
N VAL A 11 -47.66 -9.33 5.51
CA VAL A 11 -46.64 -9.59 4.49
C VAL A 11 -45.65 -8.42 4.38
N VAL A 12 -46.13 -7.17 4.40
CA VAL A 12 -45.28 -5.98 4.37
C VAL A 12 -44.40 -5.89 5.62
N MET A 13 -44.95 -6.22 6.79
CA MET A 13 -44.22 -6.23 8.06
C MET A 13 -43.14 -7.33 8.12
N PHE A 14 -43.43 -8.52 7.57
CA PHE A 14 -42.43 -9.58 7.48
C PHE A 14 -41.34 -9.25 6.45
N ALA A 15 -41.70 -8.66 5.31
CA ALA A 15 -40.74 -8.25 4.29
C ALA A 15 -39.78 -7.16 4.81
N SER A 16 -40.28 -6.20 5.60
CA SER A 16 -39.45 -5.15 6.21
C SER A 16 -38.55 -5.65 7.34
N LEU A 17 -38.97 -6.68 8.11
CA LEU A 17 -38.09 -7.35 9.07
C LEU A 17 -36.94 -8.13 8.39
N PHE A 18 -37.21 -8.75 7.24
CA PHE A 18 -36.20 -9.47 6.47
C PHE A 18 -35.18 -8.53 5.81
N THR A 19 -35.60 -7.38 5.29
CA THR A 19 -34.67 -6.38 4.72
C THR A 19 -33.83 -5.71 5.81
N ALA A 20 -34.41 -5.40 6.98
CA ALA A 20 -33.68 -4.85 8.11
C ALA A 20 -32.63 -5.83 8.69
N SER A 21 -32.87 -7.14 8.60
CA SER A 21 -31.91 -8.16 9.06
C SER A 21 -30.77 -8.41 8.07
N SER A 22 -30.91 -7.93 6.83
CA SER A 22 -29.88 -8.06 5.78
C SER A 22 -28.83 -6.96 5.82
N CYS A 23 -29.05 -5.90 6.60
CA CYS A 23 -28.03 -4.92 7.00
C CYS A 23 -27.40 -5.32 8.34
N ARG A 24 -26.98 -6.59 8.48
CA ARG A 24 -25.98 -6.91 9.50
C ARG A 24 -24.63 -6.53 8.93
N ASP A 25 -24.13 -5.37 9.35
CA ASP A 25 -22.72 -5.02 9.23
C ASP A 25 -21.92 -6.24 9.68
N LYS A 26 -21.31 -6.94 8.73
CA LYS A 26 -20.39 -8.03 9.07
C LYS A 26 -19.30 -7.37 9.90
N GLU A 27 -19.28 -7.64 11.21
CA GLU A 27 -18.23 -7.15 12.09
C GLU A 27 -16.90 -7.43 11.39
N ALA A 28 -16.17 -6.36 11.06
CA ALA A 28 -14.86 -6.50 10.48
C ALA A 28 -14.04 -7.39 11.43
N PRO A 29 -13.29 -8.36 10.89
CA PRO A 29 -12.52 -9.25 11.74
C PRO A 29 -11.58 -8.43 12.62
N LYS A 30 -11.54 -8.76 13.92
CA LYS A 30 -10.74 -8.03 14.89
C LYS A 30 -9.25 -8.19 14.55
N ALA A 31 -8.47 -7.12 14.74
CA ALA A 31 -7.03 -7.19 14.51
C ALA A 31 -6.41 -8.34 15.34
N GLY A 32 -5.60 -9.18 14.71
CA GLY A 32 -4.97 -10.35 15.35
C GLY A 32 -5.82 -11.62 15.40
N THR A 33 -7.10 -11.61 14.99
CA THR A 33 -7.93 -12.84 14.94
C THR A 33 -7.86 -13.56 13.60
N VAL A 34 -7.37 -12.90 12.56
CA VAL A 34 -7.19 -13.49 11.23
C VAL A 34 -5.78 -14.04 11.14
N LEU A 35 -5.66 -15.32 10.78
CA LEU A 35 -4.37 -15.93 10.47
C LEU A 35 -3.83 -15.33 9.17
N ASP A 36 -2.54 -14.96 9.15
CA ASP A 36 -1.88 -14.55 7.92
C ASP A 36 -1.73 -15.74 6.96
N GLU A 37 -1.55 -15.43 5.67
CA GLU A 37 -1.47 -16.43 4.60
C GLU A 37 -0.31 -17.41 4.80
N ALA A 38 0.82 -16.97 5.37
CA ALA A 38 1.96 -17.83 5.64
C ALA A 38 1.65 -18.88 6.71
N ARG A 39 0.94 -18.48 7.78
CA ARG A 39 0.47 -19.39 8.83
C ARG A 39 -0.60 -20.34 8.33
N VAL A 40 -1.52 -19.89 7.49
CA VAL A 40 -2.51 -20.78 6.83
C VAL A 40 -1.82 -21.81 5.95
N ALA A 41 -0.75 -21.42 5.26
CA ALA A 41 0.08 -22.30 4.43
C ALA A 41 1.12 -23.11 5.23
N ASN A 42 1.10 -23.08 6.58
CA ASN A 42 2.07 -23.76 7.46
C ASN A 42 3.55 -23.46 7.14
N ARG A 43 3.84 -22.24 6.69
CA ARG A 43 5.22 -21.83 6.38
C ARG A 43 5.98 -21.48 7.64
N ALA A 44 7.09 -22.17 7.88
CA ALA A 44 8.01 -21.85 8.97
C ALA A 44 8.77 -20.54 8.69
N ALA A 45 9.21 -19.85 9.74
CA ALA A 45 10.02 -18.63 9.62
C ALA A 45 11.32 -18.85 8.80
N SER A 46 11.93 -20.03 8.93
CA SER A 46 13.11 -20.43 8.14
C SER A 46 12.84 -20.51 6.63
N SER A 47 11.57 -20.58 6.21
CA SER A 47 11.18 -20.55 4.80
C SER A 47 11.14 -19.14 4.19
N PHE A 48 11.39 -18.10 5.00
CA PHE A 48 11.48 -16.71 4.60
C PHE A 48 12.90 -16.18 4.85
N PRO A 49 13.89 -16.61 4.05
CA PRO A 49 15.24 -16.07 4.18
C PRO A 49 15.21 -14.55 3.91
N ALA A 50 16.03 -13.80 4.65
CA ALA A 50 16.28 -12.40 4.32
C ALA A 50 17.03 -12.32 2.99
N ALA A 51 16.69 -11.31 2.17
CA ALA A 51 17.42 -11.03 0.95
C ALA A 51 18.86 -10.63 1.30
N ASP A 52 19.84 -11.41 0.85
CA ASP A 52 21.26 -11.23 1.14
C ASP A 52 22.02 -10.56 -0.02
N GLU A 53 21.35 -10.31 -1.14
CA GLU A 53 21.91 -9.60 -2.28
C GLU A 53 22.16 -8.13 -1.96
N ASP A 54 23.36 -7.64 -2.26
CA ASP A 54 23.72 -6.24 -2.04
C ASP A 54 23.26 -5.32 -3.19
N TYR A 55 21.97 -5.40 -3.54
CA TYR A 55 21.38 -4.63 -4.65
C TYR A 55 21.32 -3.13 -4.35
N PHE A 56 20.96 -2.75 -3.12
CA PHE A 56 20.77 -1.34 -2.74
C PHE A 56 22.04 -0.61 -2.32
N ARG A 57 23.24 -1.17 -2.56
CA ARG A 57 24.54 -0.59 -2.16
C ARG A 57 24.69 0.89 -2.53
N GLU A 58 24.19 1.29 -3.68
CA GLU A 58 24.28 2.68 -4.18
C GLU A 58 23.44 3.67 -3.34
N MET A 59 22.53 3.18 -2.50
CA MET A 59 21.74 3.98 -1.57
C MET A 59 22.44 4.24 -0.23
N ASP A 60 23.55 3.54 0.06
CA ASP A 60 24.19 3.58 1.38
C ASP A 60 25.11 4.81 1.58
N GLY A 61 25.13 5.75 0.62
CA GLY A 61 25.93 6.97 0.72
C GLY A 61 27.44 6.73 0.78
N GLY A 62 27.91 5.59 0.26
CA GLY A 62 29.31 5.18 0.28
C GLY A 62 29.74 4.42 1.54
N ILE A 63 28.82 4.13 2.47
CA ILE A 63 29.11 3.29 3.64
C ILE A 63 29.18 1.83 3.21
N ALA A 64 30.28 1.15 3.55
CA ALA A 64 30.42 -0.28 3.33
C ALA A 64 29.73 -1.05 4.47
N LEU A 65 28.65 -1.75 4.15
CA LEU A 65 27.87 -2.55 5.10
C LEU A 65 28.41 -3.99 5.20
N THR A 66 28.31 -4.56 6.39
CA THR A 66 28.52 -6.00 6.62
C THR A 66 27.37 -6.83 6.05
N PRO A 67 27.54 -8.15 5.83
CA PRO A 67 26.47 -9.00 5.27
C PRO A 67 25.16 -8.98 6.07
N ASP A 68 25.22 -8.90 7.40
CA ASP A 68 24.01 -8.85 8.23
C ASP A 68 23.36 -7.45 8.21
N GLU A 69 24.16 -6.39 8.08
CA GLU A 69 23.64 -5.03 7.85
C GLU A 69 22.99 -4.90 6.47
N VAL A 70 23.54 -5.53 5.42
CA VAL A 70 22.92 -5.60 4.09
C VAL A 70 21.53 -6.25 4.17
N LYS A 71 21.41 -7.40 4.85
CA LYS A 71 20.11 -8.06 5.07
C LYS A 71 19.16 -7.13 5.84
N GLY A 72 19.64 -6.49 6.91
CA GLY A 72 18.84 -5.54 7.69
C GLY A 72 18.32 -4.37 6.85
N ARG A 73 19.21 -3.76 6.05
CA ARG A 73 18.89 -2.67 5.10
C ARG A 73 17.88 -3.12 4.04
N ASN A 74 18.10 -4.28 3.42
CA ASN A 74 17.18 -4.85 2.43
C ASN A 74 15.79 -5.06 3.03
N MET A 75 15.73 -5.66 4.22
CA MET A 75 14.47 -5.89 4.92
C MET A 75 13.76 -4.60 5.29
N TRP A 76 14.49 -3.59 5.78
CA TRP A 76 13.92 -2.28 6.08
C TRP A 76 13.30 -1.65 4.82
N ILE A 77 14.07 -1.51 3.74
CA ILE A 77 13.60 -0.87 2.50
C ILE A 77 12.36 -1.56 1.93
N VAL A 78 12.37 -2.90 1.83
CA VAL A 78 11.31 -3.65 1.16
C VAL A 78 10.05 -3.78 2.03
N TRP A 79 10.19 -3.93 3.35
CA TRP A 79 9.04 -4.26 4.20
C TRP A 79 8.43 -3.05 4.92
N THR A 80 9.19 -1.99 5.20
CA THR A 80 8.64 -0.84 5.94
C THR A 80 8.07 0.25 5.05
N GLY A 81 8.26 0.16 3.73
CA GLY A 81 7.70 1.09 2.74
C GLY A 81 6.18 1.05 2.61
N GLY A 82 5.49 0.12 3.28
CA GLY A 82 4.04 -0.07 3.15
C GLY A 82 3.67 -0.91 1.91
N ASN A 83 2.38 -1.25 1.79
CA ASN A 83 1.85 -2.04 0.68
C ASN A 83 0.83 -1.23 -0.15
N ASP A 84 0.35 -1.82 -1.25
CA ASP A 84 -0.64 -1.19 -2.13
C ASP A 84 -1.86 -0.63 -1.37
N ARG A 85 -2.40 -1.40 -0.41
CA ARG A 85 -3.51 -0.94 0.45
C ARG A 85 -3.17 0.31 1.26
N PHE A 86 -1.96 0.38 1.82
CA PHE A 86 -1.52 1.56 2.56
C PHE A 86 -1.45 2.78 1.63
N TRP A 87 -0.79 2.64 0.47
CA TRP A 87 -0.59 3.73 -0.48
C TRP A 87 -1.90 4.21 -1.12
N ASP A 88 -2.80 3.29 -1.49
CA ASP A 88 -4.15 3.60 -1.96
C ASP A 88 -4.93 4.38 -0.89
N GLY A 89 -4.95 3.85 0.35
CA GLY A 89 -5.62 4.49 1.48
C GLY A 89 -5.14 5.91 1.74
N ILE A 90 -3.83 6.14 1.83
CA ILE A 90 -3.31 7.48 2.10
C ILE A 90 -3.54 8.43 0.92
N SER A 91 -3.54 7.93 -0.32
CA SER A 91 -3.83 8.77 -1.50
C SER A 91 -5.25 9.33 -1.44
N ALA A 92 -6.22 8.50 -1.03
CA ALA A 92 -7.62 8.90 -0.87
C ALA A 92 -7.82 9.81 0.36
N THR A 93 -7.30 9.43 1.52
CA THR A 93 -7.54 10.18 2.77
C THR A 93 -6.81 11.51 2.81
N SER A 94 -5.69 11.65 2.08
CA SER A 94 -4.94 12.90 1.99
C SER A 94 -5.49 13.87 0.94
N PHE A 95 -6.63 13.56 0.32
CA PHE A 95 -7.23 14.34 -0.76
C PHE A 95 -6.24 14.64 -1.91
N GLY A 96 -5.42 13.66 -2.27
CA GLY A 96 -4.41 13.81 -3.33
C GLY A 96 -3.16 14.58 -2.94
N SER A 97 -2.93 14.83 -1.64
CA SER A 97 -1.65 15.41 -1.18
C SER A 97 -0.49 14.44 -1.38
N VAL A 98 -0.76 13.13 -1.37
CA VAL A 98 0.20 12.09 -1.78
C VAL A 98 0.20 12.00 -3.32
N ASP A 99 1.00 12.85 -3.94
CA ASP A 99 1.23 12.85 -5.39
C ASP A 99 2.57 12.16 -5.71
N LEU A 100 2.49 10.85 -5.99
CA LEU A 100 3.67 10.04 -6.27
C LEU A 100 4.38 10.46 -7.57
N LEU A 101 3.63 10.96 -8.55
CA LEU A 101 4.21 11.45 -9.81
C LEU A 101 5.06 12.69 -9.59
N LYS A 102 4.57 13.66 -8.82
CA LYS A 102 5.39 14.82 -8.43
C LYS A 102 6.59 14.38 -7.61
N THR A 103 6.42 13.43 -6.70
CA THR A 103 7.49 12.90 -5.84
C THR A 103 8.68 12.35 -6.64
N VAL A 104 8.43 11.53 -7.67
CA VAL A 104 9.49 10.94 -8.52
C VAL A 104 9.91 11.83 -9.70
N SER A 105 9.20 12.93 -9.94
CA SER A 105 9.49 13.85 -11.05
C SER A 105 10.86 14.51 -10.94
N SER A 106 11.44 14.82 -12.10
CA SER A 106 12.63 15.66 -12.24
C SER A 106 12.36 16.89 -13.12
N HIS A 107 11.08 17.30 -13.24
CA HIS A 107 10.68 18.39 -14.10
C HIS A 107 11.30 19.75 -13.67
N PRO A 108 11.88 20.55 -14.58
CA PRO A 108 12.62 21.78 -14.23
C PRO A 108 11.84 22.85 -13.46
N LYS A 109 10.50 22.81 -13.52
CA LYS A 109 9.61 23.74 -12.79
C LYS A 109 9.38 23.37 -11.32
N LEU A 110 9.81 22.19 -10.87
CA LEU A 110 9.69 21.77 -9.47
C LEU A 110 10.89 22.24 -8.67
N LYS A 111 10.70 22.43 -7.35
CA LYS A 111 11.78 22.82 -6.43
C LYS A 111 12.82 21.72 -6.21
N PHE A 112 12.47 20.49 -6.55
CA PHE A 112 13.29 19.31 -6.36
C PHE A 112 13.37 18.49 -7.65
N SER A 113 14.41 17.66 -7.75
CA SER A 113 14.65 16.69 -8.82
C SER A 113 15.37 15.47 -8.23
N ARG A 114 15.68 14.46 -9.04
CA ARG A 114 16.44 13.28 -8.60
C ARG A 114 17.67 13.65 -7.75
N ASP A 115 18.40 14.70 -8.13
CA ASP A 115 19.70 15.06 -7.55
C ASP A 115 19.62 15.61 -6.11
N ASN A 116 18.49 16.23 -5.73
CA ASN A 116 18.31 16.87 -4.43
C ASN A 116 17.06 16.37 -3.68
N ARG A 117 16.47 15.26 -4.14
CA ARG A 117 15.24 14.69 -3.57
C ARG A 117 15.38 14.33 -2.10
N TRP A 118 16.53 13.78 -1.70
CA TRP A 118 16.82 13.48 -0.29
C TRP A 118 16.69 14.72 0.58
N HIS A 119 17.24 15.85 0.14
CA HIS A 119 17.21 17.09 0.91
C HIS A 119 15.79 17.66 1.09
N TYR A 120 14.95 17.58 0.05
CA TYR A 120 13.59 18.14 0.08
C TYR A 120 12.54 17.21 0.65
N LEU A 121 12.64 15.90 0.38
CA LEU A 121 11.59 14.92 0.67
C LEU A 121 12.06 13.80 1.60
N GLY A 122 13.35 13.69 1.92
CA GLY A 122 13.90 12.55 2.68
C GLY A 122 13.80 11.22 1.92
N LEU A 123 13.70 11.27 0.59
CA LEU A 123 13.58 10.07 -0.25
C LEU A 123 14.89 9.81 -1.00
N VAL A 124 15.26 8.53 -1.04
CA VAL A 124 16.46 8.04 -1.74
C VAL A 124 16.04 7.48 -3.10
N ASN A 125 16.92 7.62 -4.09
CA ASN A 125 16.67 7.08 -5.42
C ASN A 125 17.01 5.59 -5.46
N GLU A 126 16.18 4.82 -6.15
CA GLU A 126 16.49 3.41 -6.41
C GLU A 126 17.77 3.29 -7.26
N PRO A 127 18.62 2.28 -7.01
CA PRO A 127 19.73 1.92 -7.88
C PRO A 127 19.25 1.65 -9.30
N CYS A 128 20.15 1.78 -10.28
CA CYS A 128 19.89 1.49 -11.70
C CYS A 128 18.88 2.41 -12.42
N PHE A 129 18.28 3.40 -11.74
CA PHE A 129 17.41 4.40 -12.38
C PHE A 129 18.13 5.73 -12.59
N ASP A 130 18.14 6.19 -13.84
CA ASP A 130 18.72 7.48 -14.23
C ASP A 130 17.72 8.64 -14.17
N LYS A 131 18.25 9.85 -14.05
CA LYS A 131 17.43 11.07 -14.15
C LYS A 131 16.86 11.17 -15.57
N PRO A 132 15.54 11.33 -15.74
CA PRO A 132 14.97 11.50 -17.08
C PRO A 132 15.45 12.82 -17.69
N THR A 133 15.83 12.79 -18.96
CA THR A 133 16.23 13.98 -19.73
C THR A 133 15.03 14.74 -20.31
N GLY A 134 13.89 14.06 -20.47
CA GLY A 134 12.65 14.61 -21.00
C GLY A 134 11.51 13.59 -20.98
N PRO A 135 10.32 13.98 -21.46
CA PRO A 135 9.20 13.07 -21.63
C PRO A 135 9.48 12.02 -22.71
N ASP A 136 8.93 10.81 -22.53
CA ASP A 136 8.98 9.74 -23.52
C ASP A 136 7.87 9.93 -24.57
N PRO A 137 8.19 10.17 -25.85
CA PRO A 137 7.16 10.39 -26.87
C PRO A 137 6.27 9.17 -27.15
N ALA A 138 6.70 7.97 -26.76
CA ALA A 138 5.93 6.73 -26.90
C ALA A 138 4.96 6.47 -25.73
N ARG A 139 5.02 7.28 -24.66
CA ARG A 139 4.16 7.12 -23.48
C ARG A 139 3.44 8.43 -23.16
N PHE A 140 2.12 8.34 -23.00
CA PHE A 140 1.34 9.47 -22.49
C PHE A 140 1.50 9.58 -20.97
N GLY A 141 1.83 10.77 -20.49
CA GLY A 141 1.95 11.14 -19.08
C GLY A 141 1.90 12.65 -18.92
#